data_AF-A0A5P9J8A1-F1
#
_entry.id   AF-A0A5P9J8A1-F1
#
_cell.length_a   1.000
_cell.length_b   1.000
_cell.length_c   1.000
_cell.angle_alpha   90.00
_cell.angle_beta   90.00
_cell.angle_gamma   90.00
#
_symmetry.space_group_name_H-M   'P 1'
#
loop_
_entity.id
_entity.type
_entity.pdbx_description
1 polymer ?
#
loop_
_entity_poly.entity_id
_entity_poly.type
_entity_poly.pdbx_seq_one_letter_code
_entity_poly.pdbx_strand_id
1 'polypeptide(L)'
;MSMLAATRWKARATMDAKLLTYDDMAPHLSWPDAVEALRRGHRLARPQIGDLFLGPPEGTLLTRGAYLPGLGYGVKSVTVLPGNPAQGRPSVQGAMFVFDEETGALRSIVESRLVTEYKTAADSVLGARLLARPDARHLLIVGAGTVARSLVHAYGAAFPRLERISVWARNFAQAQALAANVESPLPVHAVEDLPQAVAEADIVSTATMATTPVLKGEWVRPGTHVDLIGAFRKDMREADDTLISGAALFVDCRDTTIDHIGELTIPISAGIIDESAVLGDLYDLIEGTQGRRDPQDVTVFKNGGGAHLDLMMAAYIARSARGLQEKR
;
A
#
# COMPACT_ATOMS: atom_id res chain seq x y z
N MET A 1 -56.16 -20.59 -1.67
CA MET A 1 -56.23 -19.11 -1.60
C MET A 1 -54.92 -18.60 -1.06
N SER A 2 -54.18 -17.89 -1.91
CA SER A 2 -52.88 -17.27 -1.66
C SER A 2 -52.99 -16.12 -0.65
N MET A 3 -52.01 -16.01 0.25
CA MET A 3 -51.58 -14.71 0.77
C MET A 3 -50.05 -14.77 1.00
N LEU A 4 -49.31 -14.65 -0.11
CA LEU A 4 -47.95 -14.10 -0.04
C LEU A 4 -48.07 -12.66 0.44
N ALA A 5 -47.63 -12.40 1.67
CA ALA A 5 -47.36 -11.04 2.12
C ALA A 5 -46.11 -10.54 1.40
N ALA A 6 -46.32 -9.94 0.22
CA ALA A 6 -45.30 -9.15 -0.46
C ALA A 6 -44.99 -7.94 0.43
N THR A 7 -43.90 -8.02 1.19
CA THR A 7 -43.34 -6.87 1.90
C THR A 7 -42.89 -5.87 0.83
N ARG A 8 -43.76 -4.89 0.53
CA ARG A 8 -43.45 -3.75 -0.32
C ARG A 8 -42.13 -3.14 0.18
N TRP A 9 -41.09 -3.14 -0.66
CA TRP A 9 -39.93 -2.25 -0.52
C TRP A 9 -40.45 -0.81 -0.44
N LYS A 10 -40.77 -0.34 0.77
CA LYS A 10 -41.33 0.99 1.01
C LYS A 10 -40.19 2.01 1.02
N ALA A 11 -40.35 3.01 0.15
CA ALA A 11 -39.57 4.23 -0.02
C ALA A 11 -38.09 4.04 -0.43
N ARG A 12 -37.81 4.36 -1.70
CA ARG A 12 -36.45 4.65 -2.20
C ARG A 12 -35.83 5.72 -1.30
N ALA A 13 -34.88 5.34 -0.44
CA ALA A 13 -33.75 6.23 -0.21
C ALA A 13 -33.11 6.41 -1.60
N THR A 14 -33.14 7.62 -2.14
CA THR A 14 -32.37 7.93 -3.34
C THR A 14 -30.92 7.58 -3.04
N MET A 15 -30.36 6.63 -3.80
CA MET A 15 -28.93 6.36 -3.75
C MET A 15 -28.21 7.59 -4.32
N ASP A 16 -27.79 8.49 -3.45
CA ASP A 16 -27.00 9.69 -3.81
C ASP A 16 -25.48 9.41 -3.78
N ALA A 17 -25.09 8.13 -3.78
CA ALA A 17 -23.68 7.73 -3.82
C ALA A 17 -23.06 8.12 -5.17
N LYS A 18 -22.23 9.16 -5.15
CA LYS A 18 -21.47 9.61 -6.33
C LYS A 18 -20.27 8.70 -6.58
N LEU A 19 -19.97 8.48 -7.86
CA LEU A 19 -18.71 7.92 -8.30
C LEU A 19 -17.62 8.99 -8.17
N LEU A 20 -16.57 8.69 -7.41
CA LEU A 20 -15.39 9.51 -7.24
C LEU A 20 -14.28 8.94 -8.14
N THR A 21 -14.04 9.60 -9.26
CA THR A 21 -13.07 9.17 -10.28
C THR A 21 -11.65 9.61 -9.93
N TYR A 22 -10.66 8.99 -10.58
CA TYR A 22 -9.27 9.39 -10.43
C TYR A 22 -9.06 10.87 -10.80
N ASP A 23 -9.55 11.29 -11.98
CA ASP A 23 -9.33 12.63 -12.51
C ASP A 23 -10.00 13.72 -11.68
N ASP A 24 -11.17 13.44 -11.11
CA ASP A 24 -11.89 14.38 -10.25
C ASP A 24 -11.23 14.56 -8.89
N MET A 25 -10.57 13.52 -8.38
CA MET A 25 -10.11 13.51 -6.98
C MET A 25 -8.60 13.69 -6.83
N ALA A 26 -7.77 13.07 -7.67
CA ALA A 26 -6.32 13.06 -7.51
C ALA A 26 -5.71 14.47 -7.35
N PRO A 27 -6.16 15.53 -8.07
CA PRO A 27 -5.64 16.90 -7.88
C PRO A 27 -5.96 17.53 -6.51
N HIS A 28 -6.86 16.93 -5.73
CA HIS A 28 -7.37 17.46 -4.47
C HIS A 28 -6.93 16.64 -3.25
N LEU A 29 -6.19 15.55 -3.47
CA LEU A 29 -5.65 14.74 -2.39
C LEU A 29 -4.21 15.17 -2.08
N SER A 30 -3.86 15.15 -0.80
CA SER A 30 -2.48 15.33 -0.34
C SER A 30 -1.91 13.99 0.16
N TRP A 31 -0.61 13.77 -0.07
CA TRP A 31 0.11 12.64 0.49
C TRP A 31 0.18 12.65 2.02
N PRO A 32 0.45 13.80 2.68
CA PRO A 32 0.44 13.85 4.15
C PRO A 32 -0.93 13.48 4.75
N ASP A 33 -2.04 13.92 4.16
CA ASP A 33 -3.38 13.56 4.65
C ASP A 33 -3.74 12.11 4.36
N ALA A 34 -3.23 11.53 3.26
CA ALA A 34 -3.39 10.11 2.96
C ALA A 34 -2.69 9.24 4.02
N VAL A 35 -1.45 9.58 4.38
CA VAL A 35 -0.69 8.92 5.46
C VAL A 35 -1.40 9.10 6.80
N GLU A 36 -1.86 10.31 7.11
CA GLU A 36 -2.61 10.59 8.34
C GLU A 36 -3.95 9.83 8.40
N ALA A 37 -4.62 9.64 7.26
CA ALA A 37 -5.84 8.85 7.20
C ALA A 37 -5.60 7.39 7.59
N LEU A 38 -4.53 6.79 7.09
CA LEU A 38 -4.12 5.44 7.50
C LEU A 38 -3.75 5.42 8.99
N ARG A 39 -2.98 6.40 9.49
CA ARG A 39 -2.62 6.48 10.91
C ARG A 39 -3.86 6.56 11.82
N ARG A 40 -4.87 7.35 11.44
CA ARG A 40 -6.13 7.45 12.19
C ARG A 40 -6.94 6.16 12.13
N GLY A 41 -6.98 5.50 10.98
CA GLY A 41 -7.66 4.22 10.82
C GLY A 41 -7.11 3.14 11.75
N HIS A 42 -5.79 3.08 11.92
CA HIS A 42 -5.12 2.15 12.84
C HIS A 42 -5.22 2.51 14.33
N ARG A 43 -5.90 3.61 14.68
CA ARG A 43 -6.33 3.89 16.07
C ARG A 43 -7.72 3.35 16.39
N LEU A 44 -8.44 2.86 15.39
CA LEU A 44 -9.72 2.19 15.57
C LEU A 44 -9.49 0.74 15.97
N ALA A 45 -10.58 0.00 16.19
CA ALA A 45 -10.52 -1.43 16.44
C ALA A 45 -9.88 -2.19 15.27
N ARG A 46 -9.35 -3.39 15.51
CA ARG A 46 -8.84 -4.24 14.43
C ARG A 46 -9.97 -4.63 13.45
N PRO A 47 -9.71 -4.68 12.14
CA PRO A 47 -10.72 -4.93 11.12
C PRO A 47 -11.07 -6.41 11.03
N GLN A 48 -12.23 -6.70 10.45
CA GLN A 48 -12.52 -7.98 9.83
C GLN A 48 -12.25 -7.87 8.33
N ILE A 49 -11.57 -8.84 7.73
CA ILE A 49 -11.19 -8.84 6.32
C ILE A 49 -11.64 -10.16 5.68
N GLY A 50 -12.08 -10.11 4.43
CA GLY A 50 -12.41 -11.32 3.66
C GLY A 50 -12.24 -11.12 2.17
N ASP A 51 -11.76 -12.16 1.50
CA ASP A 51 -11.50 -12.15 0.06
C ASP A 51 -12.40 -13.16 -0.67
N LEU A 52 -12.79 -12.81 -1.89
CA LEU A 52 -13.54 -13.66 -2.82
C LEU A 52 -12.88 -13.60 -4.20
N PHE A 53 -12.61 -14.77 -4.77
CA PHE A 53 -12.08 -14.93 -6.11
C PHE A 53 -13.09 -15.70 -6.96
N LEU A 54 -13.43 -15.16 -8.13
CA LEU A 54 -14.31 -15.79 -9.10
C LEU A 54 -13.72 -15.70 -10.51
N GLY A 55 -14.08 -16.63 -11.38
CA GLY A 55 -13.64 -16.65 -12.78
C GLY A 55 -12.46 -17.58 -13.07
N PRO A 56 -12.09 -17.71 -14.35
CA PRO A 56 -11.04 -18.63 -14.80
C PRO A 56 -9.62 -18.14 -14.43
N PRO A 57 -8.59 -19.00 -14.53
CA PRO A 57 -7.20 -18.62 -14.25
C PRO A 57 -6.66 -17.46 -15.11
N GLU A 58 -7.15 -17.32 -16.34
CA GLU A 58 -6.72 -16.29 -17.30
C GLU A 58 -7.38 -14.93 -17.05
N GLY A 59 -8.36 -14.88 -16.14
CA GLY A 59 -9.09 -13.67 -15.84
C GLY A 59 -9.95 -13.81 -14.59
N THR A 60 -9.63 -13.08 -13.54
CA THR A 60 -10.28 -13.24 -12.24
C THR A 60 -10.98 -11.96 -11.79
N LEU A 61 -12.15 -12.12 -11.17
CA LEU A 61 -12.77 -11.14 -10.31
C LEU A 61 -12.25 -11.34 -8.89
N LEU A 62 -11.48 -10.36 -8.40
CA LEU A 62 -11.05 -10.28 -7.01
C LEU A 62 -11.92 -9.27 -6.28
N THR A 63 -12.59 -9.73 -5.23
CA THR A 63 -13.34 -8.88 -4.31
C THR A 63 -12.74 -8.98 -2.93
N ARG A 64 -12.37 -7.85 -2.33
CA ARG A 64 -11.89 -7.77 -0.95
C ARG A 64 -12.81 -6.92 -0.10
N GLY A 65 -13.30 -7.48 0.99
CA GLY A 65 -14.17 -6.84 1.96
C GLY A 65 -13.43 -6.48 3.25
N ALA A 66 -13.82 -5.37 3.85
CA ALA A 66 -13.44 -5.02 5.22
C ALA A 66 -14.63 -4.49 6.01
N TYR A 67 -14.68 -4.84 7.29
CA TYR A 67 -15.47 -4.13 8.29
C TYR A 67 -14.50 -3.56 9.33
N LEU A 68 -14.56 -2.26 9.54
CA LEU A 68 -13.76 -1.57 10.55
C LEU A 68 -14.71 -0.81 11.49
N PRO A 69 -14.88 -1.25 12.75
CA PRO A 69 -15.74 -0.57 13.71
C PRO A 69 -15.39 0.91 13.86
N GLY A 70 -16.39 1.79 13.80
CA GLY A 70 -16.23 3.24 13.82
C GLY A 70 -15.93 3.87 12.45
N LEU A 71 -15.72 3.07 11.39
CA LEU A 71 -15.54 3.55 10.02
C LEU A 71 -16.62 3.02 9.06
N GLY A 72 -17.00 1.75 9.21
CA GLY A 72 -18.05 1.09 8.44
C GLY A 72 -17.57 -0.09 7.61
N TYR A 73 -18.27 -0.34 6.50
CA TYR A 73 -18.00 -1.47 5.62
C TYR A 73 -17.42 -1.00 4.29
N GLY A 74 -16.53 -1.80 3.74
CA GLY A 74 -15.88 -1.54 2.46
C GLY A 74 -15.78 -2.80 1.63
N VAL A 75 -16.05 -2.69 0.32
CA VAL A 75 -15.84 -3.80 -0.62
C VAL A 75 -15.17 -3.27 -1.87
N LYS A 76 -13.93 -3.68 -2.13
CA LYS A 76 -13.19 -3.37 -3.36
C LYS A 76 -13.31 -4.55 -4.30
N SER A 77 -13.92 -4.34 -5.45
CA SER A 77 -14.08 -5.36 -6.48
C SER A 77 -13.35 -4.94 -7.74
N VAL A 78 -12.41 -5.78 -8.20
CA VAL A 78 -11.62 -5.56 -9.40
C VAL A 78 -11.58 -6.79 -10.29
N THR A 79 -11.60 -6.57 -11.61
CA THR A 79 -11.23 -7.61 -12.58
C THR A 79 -9.76 -7.49 -12.91
N VAL A 80 -9.05 -8.62 -12.91
CA VAL A 80 -7.67 -8.75 -13.37
C VAL A 80 -7.68 -9.55 -14.67
N LEU A 81 -7.45 -8.86 -15.79
CA LEU A 81 -7.50 -9.40 -17.16
C LEU A 81 -6.18 -9.07 -17.88
N PRO A 82 -5.16 -9.96 -17.83
CA PRO A 82 -3.83 -9.70 -18.37
C PRO A 82 -3.79 -9.41 -19.87
N GLY A 83 -4.78 -9.86 -20.65
CA GLY A 83 -4.85 -9.63 -22.10
C GLY A 83 -5.36 -8.23 -22.51
N ASN A 84 -5.92 -7.45 -21.59
CA ASN A 84 -6.50 -6.14 -21.88
C ASN A 84 -5.52 -5.10 -22.49
N PRO A 85 -4.25 -5.01 -22.05
CA PRO A 85 -3.31 -4.04 -22.61
C PRO A 85 -3.10 -4.19 -24.13
N ALA A 86 -3.15 -5.42 -24.66
CA ALA A 86 -3.06 -5.66 -26.11
C ALA A 86 -4.22 -5.06 -26.91
N GLN A 87 -5.30 -4.67 -26.23
CA GLN A 87 -6.49 -4.03 -26.80
C GLN A 87 -6.64 -2.57 -26.34
N GLY A 88 -5.61 -1.98 -25.75
CA GLY A 88 -5.63 -0.60 -25.24
C GLY A 88 -6.49 -0.41 -23.99
N ARG A 89 -6.79 -1.46 -23.23
CA ARG A 89 -7.59 -1.41 -21.99
C ARG A 89 -6.71 -1.67 -20.76
N PRO A 90 -7.04 -1.12 -19.58
CA PRO A 90 -6.35 -1.46 -18.34
C PRO A 90 -6.49 -2.95 -17.98
N SER A 91 -5.40 -3.56 -17.50
CA SER A 91 -5.41 -4.94 -17.02
C SER A 91 -6.16 -5.11 -15.70
N VAL A 92 -6.21 -4.08 -14.87
CA VAL A 92 -6.96 -4.07 -13.61
C VAL A 92 -7.93 -2.90 -13.63
N GLN A 93 -9.19 -3.19 -13.33
CA GLN A 93 -10.29 -2.22 -13.34
C GLN A 93 -11.29 -2.56 -12.25
N GLY A 94 -11.92 -1.56 -11.64
CA GLY A 94 -12.95 -1.79 -10.63
C GLY A 94 -13.20 -0.58 -9.74
N ALA A 95 -13.91 -0.81 -8.64
CA ALA A 95 -14.29 0.22 -7.70
C ALA A 95 -14.31 -0.30 -6.24
N MET A 96 -14.19 0.65 -5.32
CA MET A 96 -14.40 0.48 -3.90
C MET A 96 -15.76 1.06 -3.50
N PHE A 97 -16.62 0.21 -2.93
CA PHE A 97 -17.91 0.60 -2.38
C PHE A 97 -17.75 0.79 -0.87
N VAL A 98 -18.22 1.93 -0.36
CA VAL A 98 -18.18 2.25 1.07
C VAL A 98 -19.59 2.37 1.61
N PHE A 99 -19.88 1.64 2.68
CA PHE A 99 -21.20 1.61 3.31
C PHE A 99 -21.11 2.16 4.73
N ASP A 100 -22.18 2.82 5.12
CA ASP A 100 -22.39 3.26 6.48
C ASP A 100 -22.46 2.08 7.47
N GLU A 101 -21.88 2.25 8.65
CA GLU A 101 -21.89 1.23 9.71
C GLU A 101 -23.30 0.99 10.27
N GLU A 102 -24.02 2.07 10.58
CA GLU A 102 -25.29 2.00 11.32
C GLU A 102 -26.48 1.72 10.39
N THR A 103 -26.54 2.40 9.25
CA THR A 103 -27.69 2.34 8.33
C THR A 103 -27.49 1.35 7.18
N GLY A 104 -26.25 0.89 6.94
CA GLY A 104 -25.90 0.08 5.77
C GLY A 104 -26.01 0.81 4.43
N ALA A 105 -26.26 2.14 4.45
CA ALA A 105 -26.43 2.93 3.24
C ALA A 105 -25.11 3.03 2.47
N LEU A 106 -25.17 2.90 1.13
CA LEU A 106 -24.03 3.15 0.27
C LEU A 106 -23.68 4.64 0.30
N ARG A 107 -22.48 4.97 0.78
CA ARG A 107 -22.00 6.35 0.98
C ARG A 107 -21.23 6.88 -0.22
N SER A 108 -20.39 6.05 -0.83
CA SER A 108 -19.55 6.45 -1.96
C SER A 108 -19.09 5.26 -2.78
N ILE A 109 -18.85 5.50 -4.07
CA ILE A 109 -18.17 4.59 -4.98
C ILE A 109 -16.87 5.28 -5.38
N VAL A 110 -15.72 4.65 -5.16
CA VAL A 110 -14.41 5.23 -5.46
C VAL A 110 -13.70 4.38 -6.50
N GLU A 111 -13.14 5.00 -7.53
CA GLU A 111 -12.38 4.27 -8.55
C GLU A 111 -11.22 3.48 -7.90
N SER A 112 -11.08 2.19 -8.25
CA SER A 112 -10.11 1.33 -7.57
C SER A 112 -8.66 1.74 -7.82
N ARG A 113 -8.36 2.31 -9.00
CA ARG A 113 -7.01 2.81 -9.30
C ARG A 113 -6.59 3.87 -8.31
N LEU A 114 -7.45 4.85 -8.07
CA LEU A 114 -7.21 5.94 -7.12
C LEU A 114 -6.95 5.41 -5.71
N VAL A 115 -7.81 4.51 -5.22
CA VAL A 115 -7.64 3.89 -3.90
C VAL A 115 -6.31 3.15 -3.81
N THR A 116 -5.98 2.35 -4.83
CA THR A 116 -4.79 1.49 -4.83
C THR A 116 -3.51 2.33 -4.88
N GLU A 117 -3.48 3.34 -5.74
CA GLU A 117 -2.32 4.23 -5.87
C GLU A 117 -2.00 4.94 -4.56
N TYR A 118 -2.99 5.57 -3.96
CA TYR A 118 -2.79 6.32 -2.72
C TYR A 118 -2.51 5.41 -1.53
N LYS A 119 -3.27 4.32 -1.38
CA LYS A 119 -3.06 3.43 -0.21
C LYS A 119 -1.68 2.81 -0.22
N THR A 120 -1.17 2.37 -1.38
CA THR A 120 0.05 1.58 -1.43
C THR A 120 1.25 2.43 -1.04
N ALA A 121 1.38 3.64 -1.60
CA ALA A 121 2.47 4.54 -1.23
C ALA A 121 2.28 5.10 0.19
N ALA A 122 1.06 5.46 0.59
CA ALA A 122 0.82 6.00 1.94
C ALA A 122 1.08 4.97 3.04
N ASP A 123 0.84 3.68 2.79
CA ASP A 123 1.08 2.61 3.75
C ASP A 123 2.56 2.41 4.04
N SER A 124 3.40 2.30 3.00
CA SER A 124 4.85 2.26 3.16
C SER A 124 5.40 3.54 3.79
N VAL A 125 4.91 4.70 3.37
CA VAL A 125 5.32 5.97 3.99
C VAL A 125 4.93 6.02 5.47
N LEU A 126 3.77 5.49 5.86
CA LEU A 126 3.38 5.40 7.27
C LEU A 126 4.33 4.49 8.05
N GLY A 127 4.64 3.29 7.54
CA GLY A 127 5.63 2.39 8.10
C GLY A 127 6.99 3.08 8.27
N ALA A 128 7.50 3.71 7.22
CA ALA A 128 8.74 4.47 7.25
C ALA A 128 8.70 5.65 8.22
N ARG A 129 7.58 6.37 8.35
CA ARG A 129 7.45 7.49 9.31
C ARG A 129 7.53 7.02 10.77
N LEU A 130 7.20 5.77 11.04
CA LEU A 130 7.26 5.15 12.37
C LEU A 130 8.60 4.46 12.63
N LEU A 131 9.28 3.98 11.58
CA LEU A 131 10.43 3.07 11.70
C LEU A 131 11.75 3.64 11.15
N ALA A 132 11.73 4.59 10.23
CA ALA A 132 12.93 5.20 9.69
C ALA A 132 13.53 6.23 10.65
N ARG A 133 14.83 6.49 10.51
CA ARG A 133 15.49 7.53 11.30
C ARG A 133 14.93 8.92 10.92
N PRO A 134 14.69 9.81 11.89
CA PRO A 134 14.11 11.13 11.62
C PRO A 134 15.04 12.05 10.83
N ASP A 135 16.33 11.72 10.75
CA ASP A 135 17.37 12.42 10.02
C ASP A 135 17.69 11.81 8.64
N ALA A 136 16.85 10.90 8.13
CA ALA A 136 17.00 10.33 6.79
C ALA A 136 17.05 11.42 5.69
N ARG A 137 18.07 11.33 4.82
CA ARG A 137 18.38 12.29 3.75
C ARG A 137 18.34 11.67 2.36
N HIS A 138 18.50 10.35 2.26
CA HIS A 138 18.55 9.66 0.98
C HIS A 138 17.55 8.50 0.90
N LEU A 139 16.64 8.59 -0.08
CA LEU A 139 15.71 7.53 -0.46
C LEU A 139 16.21 6.86 -1.74
N LEU A 140 16.33 5.54 -1.71
CA LEU A 140 16.47 4.71 -2.90
C LEU A 140 15.14 4.02 -3.20
N ILE A 141 14.64 4.16 -4.43
CA ILE A 141 13.51 3.40 -4.96
C ILE A 141 14.06 2.31 -5.88
N VAL A 142 13.75 1.05 -5.59
CA VAL A 142 14.13 -0.12 -6.38
C VAL A 142 12.91 -0.59 -7.17
N GLY A 143 12.89 -0.28 -8.46
CA GLY A 143 11.77 -0.47 -9.37
C GLY A 143 11.29 0.85 -9.98
N ALA A 144 11.01 0.83 -11.29
CA ALA A 144 10.49 2.00 -12.03
C ALA A 144 9.08 1.72 -12.60
N GLY A 145 8.30 0.89 -11.90
CA GLY A 145 6.92 0.54 -12.27
C GLY A 145 5.89 1.59 -11.86
N THR A 146 4.60 1.25 -11.97
CA THR A 146 3.47 2.15 -11.71
C THR A 146 3.52 2.85 -10.34
N VAL A 147 3.96 2.13 -9.30
CA VAL A 147 4.00 2.65 -7.92
C VAL A 147 5.17 3.62 -7.70
N ALA A 148 6.25 3.53 -8.47
CA ALA A 148 7.49 4.27 -8.22
C ALA A 148 7.31 5.80 -8.25
N ARG A 149 6.47 6.31 -9.17
CA ARG A 149 6.12 7.74 -9.22
C ARG A 149 5.42 8.19 -7.93
N SER A 150 4.49 7.39 -7.44
CA SER A 150 3.76 7.68 -6.19
C SER A 150 4.70 7.65 -4.99
N LEU A 151 5.71 6.76 -4.96
CA LEU A 151 6.74 6.76 -3.91
C LEU A 151 7.58 8.03 -3.93
N VAL A 152 8.02 8.51 -5.10
CA VAL A 152 8.75 9.79 -5.22
C VAL A 152 7.94 10.92 -4.56
N HIS A 153 6.66 11.05 -4.93
CA HIS A 153 5.82 12.13 -4.40
C HIS A 153 5.50 11.94 -2.91
N ALA A 154 5.16 10.72 -2.49
CA ALA A 154 4.71 10.45 -1.13
C ALA A 154 5.84 10.59 -0.10
N TYR A 155 7.03 10.04 -0.37
CA TYR A 155 8.18 10.23 0.52
C TYR A 155 8.69 11.66 0.49
N GLY A 156 8.75 12.30 -0.69
CA GLY A 156 9.15 13.70 -0.81
C GLY A 156 8.24 14.64 -0.01
N ALA A 157 6.95 14.33 0.10
CA ALA A 157 6.01 15.09 0.92
C ALA A 157 6.08 14.77 2.42
N ALA A 158 6.46 13.55 2.80
CA ALA A 158 6.42 13.08 4.19
C ALA A 158 7.75 13.21 4.95
N PHE A 159 8.88 13.35 4.24
CA PHE A 159 10.21 13.41 4.83
C PHE A 159 10.87 14.78 4.57
N PRO A 160 10.72 15.77 5.47
CA PRO A 160 11.20 17.13 5.24
C PRO A 160 12.73 17.28 5.23
N ARG A 161 13.47 16.27 5.71
CA ARG A 161 14.95 16.23 5.68
C ARG A 161 15.51 15.45 4.50
N LEU A 162 14.65 14.89 3.65
CA LEU A 162 15.09 14.18 2.46
C LEU A 162 15.73 15.18 1.50
N GLU A 163 16.95 14.87 1.05
CA GLU A 163 17.77 15.76 0.22
C GLU A 163 17.85 15.24 -1.23
N ARG A 164 17.75 13.92 -1.43
CA ARG A 164 17.79 13.30 -2.76
C ARG A 164 17.02 11.99 -2.84
N ILE A 165 16.57 11.67 -4.06
CA ILE A 165 15.94 10.39 -4.39
C ILE A 165 16.75 9.72 -5.50
N SER A 166 17.15 8.47 -5.29
CA SER A 166 17.73 7.62 -6.32
C SER A 166 16.72 6.59 -6.79
N VAL A 167 16.71 6.28 -8.08
CA VAL A 167 15.86 5.27 -8.69
C VAL A 167 16.74 4.25 -9.38
N TRP A 168 16.59 2.99 -9.00
CA TRP A 168 17.19 1.87 -9.70
C TRP A 168 16.10 1.03 -10.37
N ALA A 169 16.38 0.49 -11.55
CA ALA A 169 15.55 -0.53 -12.16
C ALA A 169 16.43 -1.48 -12.97
N ARG A 170 16.01 -2.76 -13.06
CA ARG A 170 16.67 -3.77 -13.88
C ARG A 170 16.90 -3.31 -15.32
N ASN A 171 15.93 -2.57 -15.87
CA ASN A 171 16.10 -1.82 -17.11
C ASN A 171 16.43 -0.37 -16.75
N PHE A 172 17.71 0.00 -16.87
CA PHE A 172 18.19 1.33 -16.51
C PHE A 172 17.47 2.45 -17.27
N ALA A 173 17.09 2.24 -18.54
CA ALA A 173 16.35 3.23 -19.32
C ALA A 173 14.99 3.58 -18.69
N GLN A 174 14.34 2.64 -17.99
CA GLN A 174 13.10 2.93 -17.25
C GLN A 174 13.35 3.81 -16.02
N ALA A 175 14.45 3.57 -15.30
CA ALA A 175 14.85 4.43 -14.18
C ALA A 175 15.19 5.84 -14.67
N GLN A 176 15.93 5.98 -15.77
CA GLN A 176 16.22 7.26 -16.42
C GLN A 176 14.95 7.99 -16.84
N ALA A 177 14.02 7.27 -17.49
CA ALA A 177 12.76 7.84 -17.91
C ALA A 177 11.91 8.30 -16.72
N LEU A 178 11.86 7.54 -15.62
CA LEU A 178 11.16 7.97 -14.41
C LEU A 178 11.80 9.23 -13.82
N ALA A 179 13.12 9.21 -13.59
CA ALA A 179 13.86 10.33 -13.00
C ALA A 179 13.73 11.62 -13.82
N ALA A 180 13.73 11.53 -15.16
CA ALA A 180 13.61 12.68 -16.05
C ALA A 180 12.19 13.26 -16.13
N ASN A 181 11.15 12.45 -15.90
CA ASN A 181 9.74 12.83 -16.13
C ASN A 181 8.90 12.91 -14.84
N VAL A 182 9.51 12.76 -13.67
CA VAL A 182 8.79 12.91 -12.39
C VAL A 182 8.92 14.33 -11.87
N GLU A 183 7.79 14.90 -11.49
CA GLU A 183 7.77 16.21 -10.84
C GLU A 183 8.11 16.00 -9.36
N SER A 184 9.19 16.62 -8.91
CA SER A 184 9.66 16.48 -7.53
C SER A 184 10.35 17.76 -7.09
N PRO A 185 10.10 18.24 -5.85
CA PRO A 185 10.88 19.33 -5.27
C PRO A 185 12.32 18.90 -4.93
N LEU A 186 12.57 17.59 -4.89
CA LEU A 186 13.88 16.99 -4.61
C LEU A 186 14.54 16.49 -5.90
N PRO A 187 15.87 16.54 -5.99
CA PRO A 187 16.59 15.94 -7.11
C PRO A 187 16.35 14.42 -7.16
N VAL A 188 15.95 13.94 -8.34
CA VAL A 188 15.72 12.52 -8.62
C VAL A 188 16.75 12.04 -9.64
N HIS A 189 17.49 10.98 -9.31
CA HIS A 189 18.56 10.46 -10.15
C HIS A 189 18.40 8.97 -10.42
N ALA A 190 18.57 8.55 -11.67
CA ALA A 190 18.70 7.14 -11.99
C ALA A 190 20.11 6.63 -11.64
N VAL A 191 20.20 5.44 -11.06
CA VAL A 191 21.46 4.78 -10.69
C VAL A 191 21.55 3.37 -11.29
N GLU A 192 22.74 2.91 -11.64
CA GLU A 192 22.99 1.58 -12.23
C GLU A 192 23.48 0.56 -11.20
N ASP A 193 24.38 0.98 -10.30
CA ASP A 193 24.96 0.14 -9.25
C ASP A 193 24.00 0.05 -8.06
N LEU A 194 23.20 -1.02 -8.03
CA LEU A 194 22.26 -1.28 -6.94
C LEU A 194 22.96 -1.51 -5.58
N PRO A 195 24.00 -2.38 -5.47
CA PRO A 195 24.73 -2.56 -4.21
C PRO A 195 25.24 -1.24 -3.62
N GLN A 196 25.89 -0.39 -4.42
CA GLN A 196 26.37 0.91 -3.96
C GLN A 196 25.21 1.82 -3.53
N ALA A 197 24.15 1.89 -4.34
CA ALA A 197 23.00 2.73 -4.02
C ALA A 197 22.30 2.31 -2.70
N VAL A 198 22.20 1.01 -2.43
CA VAL A 198 21.64 0.46 -1.19
C VAL A 198 22.53 0.82 0.01
N ALA A 199 23.85 0.71 -0.14
CA ALA A 199 24.80 1.04 0.91
C ALA A 199 24.79 2.54 1.29
N GLU A 200 24.41 3.43 0.37
CA GLU A 200 24.31 4.88 0.60
C GLU A 200 22.92 5.35 1.06
N ALA A 201 21.89 4.52 0.95
CA ALA A 201 20.53 4.90 1.29
C ALA A 201 20.30 4.99 2.80
N ASP A 202 19.42 5.89 3.24
CA ASP A 202 18.83 5.86 4.58
C ASP A 202 17.51 5.09 4.58
N ILE A 203 16.78 5.19 3.46
CA ILE A 203 15.53 4.47 3.21
C ILE A 203 15.65 3.77 1.85
N VAL A 204 15.33 2.48 1.80
CA VAL A 204 15.22 1.69 0.57
C VAL A 204 13.78 1.25 0.41
N SER A 205 13.12 1.64 -0.69
CA SER A 205 11.75 1.24 -0.99
C SER A 205 11.71 0.39 -2.25
N THR A 206 11.35 -0.89 -2.12
CA THR A 206 11.30 -1.84 -3.25
C THR A 206 9.88 -2.00 -3.75
N ALA A 207 9.67 -1.85 -5.06
CA ALA A 207 8.38 -1.98 -5.73
C ALA A 207 8.54 -2.72 -7.07
N THR A 208 8.99 -3.96 -7.00
CA THR A 208 9.30 -4.84 -8.13
C THR A 208 8.35 -6.04 -8.20
N MET A 209 8.21 -6.62 -9.39
CA MET A 209 7.46 -7.87 -9.60
C MET A 209 8.36 -9.10 -9.45
N ALA A 210 9.35 -9.06 -8.55
CA ALA A 210 10.36 -10.11 -8.42
C ALA A 210 9.81 -11.37 -7.72
N THR A 211 10.22 -12.53 -8.20
CA THR A 211 10.01 -13.84 -7.56
C THR A 211 11.29 -14.39 -6.91
N THR A 212 12.39 -13.69 -7.11
CA THR A 212 13.70 -14.00 -6.54
C THR A 212 14.32 -12.71 -5.98
N PRO A 213 15.06 -12.78 -4.87
CA PRO A 213 15.64 -11.59 -4.24
C PRO A 213 16.40 -10.68 -5.21
N VAL A 214 16.05 -9.40 -5.19
CA VAL A 214 16.78 -8.31 -5.86
C VAL A 214 17.56 -7.46 -4.87
N LEU A 215 17.10 -7.39 -3.62
CA LEU A 215 17.75 -6.69 -2.51
C LEU A 215 18.41 -7.72 -1.59
N LYS A 216 19.70 -7.51 -1.28
CA LYS A 216 20.45 -8.39 -0.37
C LYS A 216 20.78 -7.68 0.93
N GLY A 217 20.66 -8.40 2.05
CA GLY A 217 20.99 -7.89 3.37
C GLY A 217 22.44 -7.43 3.51
N GLU A 218 23.38 -8.08 2.80
CA GLU A 218 24.81 -7.74 2.83
C GLU A 218 25.13 -6.31 2.35
N TRP A 219 24.23 -5.69 1.56
CA TRP A 219 24.40 -4.32 1.08
C TRP A 219 23.82 -3.28 2.04
N VAL A 220 22.93 -3.69 2.94
CA VAL A 220 22.17 -2.78 3.80
C VAL A 220 23.02 -2.41 5.02
N ARG A 221 23.36 -1.12 5.13
CA ARG A 221 24.11 -0.62 6.27
C ARG A 221 23.24 -0.50 7.53
N PRO A 222 23.86 -0.49 8.73
CA PRO A 222 23.16 -0.17 9.98
C PRO A 222 22.38 1.15 9.91
N GLY A 223 21.20 1.16 10.54
CA GLY A 223 20.32 2.32 10.61
C GLY A 223 19.43 2.55 9.40
N THR A 224 19.50 1.71 8.37
CA THR A 224 18.64 1.80 7.18
C THR A 224 17.22 1.31 7.46
N HIS A 225 16.23 1.99 6.89
CA HIS A 225 14.86 1.50 6.79
C HIS A 225 14.60 0.90 5.41
N VAL A 226 13.89 -0.23 5.36
CA VAL A 226 13.55 -0.91 4.12
C VAL A 226 12.05 -1.14 4.04
N ASP A 227 11.42 -0.64 2.99
CA ASP A 227 10.03 -0.94 2.63
C ASP A 227 10.00 -1.99 1.52
N LEU A 228 9.31 -3.10 1.77
CA LEU A 228 9.11 -4.18 0.78
C LEU A 228 7.65 -4.16 0.31
N ILE A 229 7.41 -3.70 -0.92
CA ILE A 229 6.06 -3.39 -1.43
C ILE A 229 5.62 -4.36 -2.51
N GLY A 230 6.54 -4.75 -3.39
CA GLY A 230 6.21 -5.36 -4.69
C GLY A 230 5.58 -6.75 -4.60
N ALA A 231 5.94 -7.54 -3.60
CA ALA A 231 5.40 -8.88 -3.42
C ALA A 231 4.05 -8.89 -2.70
N PHE A 232 3.09 -9.64 -3.27
CA PHE A 232 1.73 -9.80 -2.75
C PHE A 232 1.20 -11.25 -2.90
N ARG A 233 2.08 -12.18 -3.29
CA ARG A 233 1.77 -13.61 -3.46
C ARG A 233 2.83 -14.45 -2.76
N LYS A 234 2.50 -15.71 -2.49
CA LYS A 234 3.40 -16.68 -1.83
C LYS A 234 4.67 -17.00 -2.63
N ASP A 235 4.63 -16.85 -3.96
CA ASP A 235 5.77 -17.11 -4.86
C ASP A 235 6.64 -15.87 -5.13
N MET A 236 6.29 -14.71 -4.56
CA MET A 236 6.97 -13.44 -4.80
C MET A 236 7.83 -13.05 -3.60
N ARG A 237 9.05 -12.56 -3.87
CA ARG A 237 9.90 -11.93 -2.86
C ARG A 237 10.93 -10.99 -3.48
N GLU A 238 11.22 -9.89 -2.81
CA GLU A 238 12.18 -8.87 -3.22
C GLU A 238 13.48 -8.92 -2.42
N ALA A 239 13.41 -9.35 -1.16
CA ALA A 239 14.55 -9.42 -0.23
C ALA A 239 15.07 -10.84 -0.02
N ASP A 240 16.35 -10.98 0.26
CA ASP A 240 16.99 -12.26 0.60
C ASP A 240 16.80 -12.64 2.08
N ASP A 241 17.16 -13.87 2.42
CA ASP A 241 16.97 -14.41 3.77
C ASP A 241 17.87 -13.69 4.78
N THR A 242 19.04 -13.21 4.34
CA THR A 242 19.97 -12.41 5.15
C THR A 242 19.30 -11.14 5.67
N LEU A 243 18.57 -10.42 4.81
CA LEU A 243 17.88 -9.20 5.21
C LEU A 243 16.69 -9.52 6.12
N ILE A 244 15.86 -10.50 5.76
CA ILE A 244 14.66 -10.84 6.52
C ILE A 244 14.98 -11.34 7.94
N SER A 245 16.01 -12.17 8.08
CA SER A 245 16.43 -12.71 9.39
C SER A 245 17.28 -11.74 10.23
N GLY A 246 18.02 -10.83 9.59
CA GLY A 246 18.93 -9.90 10.25
C GLY A 246 18.32 -8.56 10.66
N ALA A 247 17.09 -8.24 10.24
CA ALA A 247 16.45 -6.95 10.49
C ALA A 247 15.33 -7.03 11.54
N ALA A 248 15.01 -5.88 12.14
CA ALA A 248 13.79 -5.71 12.90
C ALA A 248 12.59 -5.69 11.92
N LEU A 249 11.85 -6.80 11.87
CA LEU A 249 10.82 -7.06 10.88
C LEU A 249 9.43 -6.64 11.37
N PHE A 250 8.76 -5.82 10.56
CA PHE A 250 7.41 -5.32 10.79
C PHE A 250 6.57 -5.52 9.53
N VAL A 251 5.26 -5.55 9.71
CA VAL A 251 4.29 -5.68 8.61
C VAL A 251 3.22 -4.60 8.70
N ASP A 252 2.50 -4.34 7.63
CA ASP A 252 1.30 -3.49 7.69
C ASP A 252 0.17 -4.16 8.51
N CYS A 253 -0.09 -5.43 8.23
CA CYS A 253 -1.09 -6.25 8.89
C CYS A 253 -0.68 -7.72 8.87
N ARG A 254 -0.65 -8.35 10.05
CA ARG A 254 -0.28 -9.77 10.21
C ARG A 254 -1.15 -10.68 9.36
N ASP A 255 -2.47 -10.51 9.47
CA ASP A 255 -3.49 -11.36 8.82
C ASP A 255 -3.37 -11.39 7.29
N THR A 256 -2.90 -10.31 6.66
CA THR A 256 -2.78 -10.23 5.20
C THR A 256 -1.38 -10.51 4.68
N THR A 257 -0.40 -10.75 5.56
CA THR A 257 1.01 -10.78 5.18
C THR A 257 1.70 -12.10 5.52
N ILE A 258 1.62 -12.58 6.76
CA ILE A 258 2.42 -13.71 7.27
C ILE A 258 2.19 -14.98 6.44
N ASP A 259 0.93 -15.39 6.26
CA ASP A 259 0.59 -16.63 5.55
C ASP A 259 0.35 -16.44 4.04
N HIS A 260 0.50 -15.22 3.52
CA HIS A 260 0.04 -14.84 2.19
C HIS A 260 1.17 -14.47 1.23
N ILE A 261 2.30 -13.98 1.74
CA ILE A 261 3.32 -13.32 0.92
C ILE A 261 4.68 -14.02 1.07
N GLY A 262 5.41 -14.16 -0.04
CA GLY A 262 6.66 -14.91 -0.09
C GLY A 262 7.77 -14.36 0.79
N GLU A 263 7.85 -13.05 1.05
CA GLU A 263 8.81 -12.48 2.02
C GLU A 263 8.74 -13.13 3.40
N LEU A 264 7.57 -13.62 3.80
CA LEU A 264 7.34 -14.23 5.11
C LEU A 264 7.19 -15.75 4.95
N THR A 265 6.30 -16.19 4.06
CA THR A 265 5.99 -17.62 3.88
C THR A 265 7.21 -18.46 3.46
N ILE A 266 8.09 -17.93 2.61
CA ILE A 266 9.27 -18.66 2.12
C ILE A 266 10.28 -18.90 3.24
N PRO A 267 10.81 -17.87 3.94
CA PRO A 267 11.79 -18.09 5.01
C PRO A 267 11.19 -18.79 6.24
N ILE A 268 9.89 -18.62 6.54
CA ILE A 268 9.21 -19.40 7.59
C ILE A 268 9.18 -20.89 7.23
N SER A 269 8.76 -21.22 6.00
CA SER A 269 8.71 -22.62 5.54
C SER A 269 10.10 -23.26 5.46
N ALA A 270 11.14 -22.46 5.25
CA ALA A 270 12.53 -22.89 5.24
C ALA A 270 13.18 -22.98 6.63
N GLY A 271 12.47 -22.59 7.70
CA GLY A 271 12.99 -22.59 9.08
C GLY A 271 14.06 -21.54 9.36
N ILE A 272 14.10 -20.47 8.56
CA ILE A 272 15.08 -19.37 8.69
C ILE A 272 14.62 -18.38 9.75
N ILE A 273 13.31 -18.11 9.79
CA ILE A 273 12.63 -17.36 10.83
C ILE A 273 11.39 -18.14 11.26
N ASP A 274 10.81 -17.78 12.40
CA ASP A 274 9.46 -18.17 12.78
C ASP A 274 8.51 -16.96 12.72
N GLU A 275 7.22 -17.18 12.94
CA GLU A 275 6.22 -16.10 12.95
C GLU A 275 6.53 -15.01 14.00
N SER A 276 7.18 -15.38 15.11
CA SER A 276 7.52 -14.45 16.18
C SER A 276 8.64 -13.48 15.79
N ALA A 277 9.35 -13.74 14.69
CA ALA A 277 10.29 -12.77 14.11
C ALA A 277 9.60 -11.49 13.63
N VAL A 278 8.30 -11.53 13.30
CA VAL A 278 7.51 -10.32 13.04
C VAL A 278 7.22 -9.62 14.36
N LEU A 279 7.90 -8.51 14.61
CA LEU A 279 7.89 -7.78 15.88
C LEU A 279 6.58 -7.02 16.12
N GLY A 280 5.96 -6.50 15.07
CA GLY A 280 4.72 -5.72 15.19
C GLY A 280 4.07 -5.41 13.85
N ASP A 281 2.80 -5.02 13.90
CA ASP A 281 2.07 -4.42 12.78
C ASP A 281 1.78 -2.93 12.99
N LEU A 282 1.08 -2.29 12.05
CA LEU A 282 0.78 -0.84 12.15
C LEU A 282 -0.03 -0.47 13.40
N TYR A 283 -0.83 -1.36 13.97
CA TYR A 283 -1.53 -1.08 15.24
C TYR A 283 -0.51 -0.99 16.37
N ASP A 284 0.39 -1.97 16.46
CA ASP A 284 1.44 -2.02 17.50
C ASP A 284 2.40 -0.81 17.39
N LEU A 285 2.75 -0.43 16.16
CA LEU A 285 3.61 0.72 15.87
C LEU A 285 2.95 2.05 16.23
N ILE A 286 1.64 2.19 16.01
CA ILE A 286 0.90 3.43 16.29
C ILE A 286 0.57 3.57 17.77
N GLU A 287 0.34 2.46 18.46
CA GLU A 287 0.22 2.42 19.92
C GLU A 287 1.56 2.73 20.59
N GLY A 288 2.67 2.47 19.91
CA GLY A 288 4.03 2.67 20.41
C GLY A 288 4.51 1.52 21.30
N THR A 289 3.86 0.35 21.22
CA THR A 289 4.29 -0.88 21.91
C THR A 289 5.47 -1.53 21.19
N GLN A 290 5.60 -1.28 19.89
CA GLN A 290 6.68 -1.78 19.03
C GLN A 290 7.26 -0.64 18.18
N GLY A 291 8.47 -0.84 17.67
CA GLY A 291 9.12 0.10 16.76
C GLY A 291 10.64 -0.08 16.72
N ARG A 292 11.32 0.89 16.09
CA ARG A 292 12.78 0.99 16.14
C ARG A 292 13.23 1.18 17.59
N ARG A 293 14.21 0.37 18.03
CA ARG A 293 14.74 0.43 19.40
C ARG A 293 16.12 1.08 19.44
N ASP A 294 16.93 0.83 18.42
CA ASP A 294 18.27 1.40 18.27
C ASP A 294 18.38 2.22 16.95
N PRO A 295 19.04 3.39 16.95
CA PRO A 295 19.36 4.10 15.72
C PRO A 295 20.13 3.29 14.68
N GLN A 296 20.87 2.25 15.08
CA GLN A 296 21.60 1.34 14.21
C GLN A 296 20.78 0.15 13.71
N ASP A 297 19.56 -0.07 14.23
CA ASP A 297 18.70 -1.16 13.76
C ASP A 297 18.47 -1.03 12.24
N VAL A 298 18.62 -2.13 11.51
CA VAL A 298 18.00 -2.24 10.19
C VAL A 298 16.54 -2.60 10.43
N THR A 299 15.62 -1.79 9.91
CA THR A 299 14.17 -2.06 10.04
C THR A 299 13.61 -2.44 8.69
N VAL A 300 12.83 -3.51 8.62
CA VAL A 300 12.09 -3.93 7.41
C VAL A 300 10.61 -3.77 7.68
N PHE A 301 9.89 -3.09 6.78
CA PHE A 301 8.44 -3.00 6.78
C PHE A 301 7.89 -3.66 5.52
N LYS A 302 7.13 -4.74 5.69
CA LYS A 302 6.41 -5.38 4.57
C LYS A 302 5.02 -4.76 4.44
N ASN A 303 4.81 -4.09 3.31
CA ASN A 303 3.49 -3.66 2.85
C ASN A 303 2.82 -4.83 2.13
N GLY A 304 1.88 -5.52 2.78
CA GLY A 304 1.11 -6.60 2.15
C GLY A 304 -0.18 -6.14 1.48
N GLY A 305 -0.70 -4.99 1.91
CA GLY A 305 -1.96 -4.43 1.49
C GLY A 305 -3.15 -5.19 2.09
N GLY A 306 -4.22 -4.47 2.42
CA GLY A 306 -5.47 -5.08 2.84
C GLY A 306 -6.70 -4.27 2.48
N ALA A 307 -7.88 -4.89 2.54
CA ALA A 307 -9.15 -4.21 2.33
C ALA A 307 -9.43 -3.14 3.39
N HIS A 308 -8.89 -3.30 4.60
CA HIS A 308 -8.98 -2.30 5.65
C HIS A 308 -8.25 -1.01 5.25
N LEU A 309 -7.05 -1.10 4.65
CA LEU A 309 -6.35 0.05 4.08
C LEU A 309 -7.13 0.67 2.91
N ASP A 310 -7.75 -0.15 2.06
CA ASP A 310 -8.62 0.33 0.98
C ASP A 310 -9.80 1.14 1.55
N LEU A 311 -10.42 0.67 2.64
CA LEU A 311 -11.54 1.33 3.30
C LEU A 311 -11.11 2.65 3.98
N MET A 312 -9.98 2.65 4.71
CA MET A 312 -9.42 3.87 5.31
C MET A 312 -9.14 4.93 4.24
N MET A 313 -8.53 4.52 3.12
CA MET A 313 -8.21 5.41 2.01
C MET A 313 -9.47 5.93 1.30
N ALA A 314 -10.43 5.06 1.01
CA ALA A 314 -11.69 5.45 0.40
C ALA A 314 -12.49 6.43 1.28
N ALA A 315 -12.49 6.24 2.60
CA ALA A 315 -13.12 7.15 3.54
C ALA A 315 -12.46 8.54 3.53
N TYR A 316 -11.13 8.61 3.40
CA TYR A 316 -10.41 9.87 3.21
C TYR A 316 -10.80 10.55 1.89
N ILE A 317 -10.77 9.83 0.77
CA ILE A 317 -11.13 10.35 -0.56
C ILE A 317 -12.57 10.92 -0.53
N ALA A 318 -13.51 10.17 0.06
CA ALA A 318 -14.89 10.61 0.18
C ALA A 318 -15.05 11.85 1.07
N ARG A 319 -14.26 11.99 2.14
CA ARG A 319 -14.24 13.19 2.99
C ARG A 319 -13.69 14.39 2.22
N SER A 320 -12.62 14.23 1.45
CA SER A 320 -12.06 15.30 0.62
C SER A 320 -13.07 15.77 -0.42
N ALA A 321 -13.84 14.86 -1.03
CA ALA A 321 -14.90 15.20 -1.98
C ALA A 321 -16.02 16.07 -1.38
N ARG A 322 -16.41 15.81 -0.12
CA ARG A 322 -17.43 16.62 0.58
C ARG A 322 -16.92 18.05 0.86
N GLY A 323 -15.68 18.19 1.30
CA GLY A 323 -15.07 19.51 1.54
C GLY A 323 -14.95 20.38 0.27
N LEU A 324 -14.93 19.76 -0.92
CA LEU A 324 -15.00 20.49 -2.20
C LEU A 324 -16.42 20.97 -2.53
N GLN A 325 -17.45 20.21 -2.13
CA GLN A 325 -18.84 20.57 -2.37
C GLN A 325 -19.31 21.71 -1.45
N GLU A 326 -18.79 21.79 -0.22
CA GLU A 326 -19.09 22.86 0.74
C GLU A 326 -18.43 24.21 0.39
N LYS A 327 -17.39 24.21 -0.45
CA LYS A 327 -16.65 25.41 -0.88
C LYS A 327 -17.16 26.03 -2.18
N ARG A 328 -18.09 25.37 -2.88
CA ARG A 328 -18.72 25.86 -4.12
C ARG A 328 -20.05 26.52 -3.81
#